data_AF-A0A2L0F1W1-F1
#
_entry.id   AF-A0A2L0F1W1-F1
#
_cell.length_a   1.000
_cell.length_b   1.000
_cell.length_c   1.000
_cell.angle_alpha   90.00
_cell.angle_beta   90.00
_cell.angle_gamma   90.00
#
_symmetry.space_group_name_H-M   'P 1'
#
loop_
_entity.id
_entity.type
_entity.pdbx_description
1 polymer ?
#
loop_
_entity_poly.entity_id
_entity_poly.type
_entity_poly.pdbx_seq_one_letter_code
_entity_poly.pdbx_strand_id
1 'polypeptide(L)' 'MAEKIDINQASAEDLQRTFQVNEQCAQIIVERREEMGGFSSWEEIKQVAGIDDTMIESMKDAGIVVTKASTPSSNTRRA' A
#
# COMPACT_ATOMS: atom_id res chain seq x y z
N MET A 1 10.16 -9.07 -14.25
CA MET A 1 9.97 -7.63 -13.95
C MET A 1 8.78 -7.56 -13.02
N ALA A 2 8.97 -7.19 -11.75
CA ALA A 2 7.85 -7.03 -10.83
C ALA A 2 7.31 -5.62 -11.00
N GLU A 3 6.13 -5.48 -11.60
CA GLU A 3 5.40 -4.23 -11.62
C GLU A 3 4.95 -3.94 -10.20
N LYS A 4 5.51 -2.88 -9.62
CA LYS A 4 5.19 -2.48 -8.25
C LYS A 4 3.88 -1.71 -8.27
N ILE A 5 2.93 -2.11 -7.44
CA ILE A 5 1.65 -1.43 -7.33
C ILE A 5 1.67 -0.56 -6.08
N ASP A 6 1.46 0.74 -6.28
CA ASP A 6 1.36 1.70 -5.19
C ASP A 6 0.01 1.60 -4.50
N ILE A 7 -0.02 1.26 -3.21
CA ILE A 7 -1.27 1.18 -2.44
C ILE A 7 -2.03 2.52 -2.40
N ASN A 8 -1.30 3.63 -2.49
CA ASN A 8 -1.86 4.97 -2.51
C ASN A 8 -2.47 5.35 -3.86
N GLN A 9 -2.23 4.59 -4.92
CA GLN A 9 -2.79 4.83 -6.24
C GLN A 9 -3.68 3.68 -6.74
N ALA A 10 -3.53 2.50 -6.13
CA ALA A 10 -4.33 1.33 -6.43
C ALA A 10 -5.81 1.59 -6.14
N SER A 11 -6.66 1.11 -7.05
CA SER A 11 -8.12 1.10 -6.86
C SER A 11 -8.52 -0.08 -5.98
N ALA A 12 -9.72 -0.03 -5.38
CA ALA A 12 -10.23 -1.15 -4.58
C ALA A 12 -10.17 -2.48 -5.34
N GLU A 13 -10.49 -2.49 -6.64
CA GLU A 13 -10.39 -3.68 -7.49
C GLU A 13 -8.95 -4.18 -7.68
N ASP A 14 -7.98 -3.27 -7.88
CA ASP A 14 -6.56 -3.63 -8.00
C ASP A 14 -6.02 -4.18 -6.68
N LEU A 15 -6.44 -3.58 -5.56
CA LEU A 15 -6.14 -4.08 -4.23
C LEU A 15 -6.69 -5.50 -4.08
N GLN A 16 -7.97 -5.74 -4.40
CA GLN A 16 -8.59 -7.08 -4.31
C GLN A 16 -7.89 -8.11 -5.19
N ARG A 17 -7.61 -7.77 -6.46
CA ARG A 17 -6.97 -8.69 -7.41
C ARG A 17 -5.52 -9.01 -7.05
N THR A 18 -4.75 -7.99 -6.65
CA THR A 18 -3.31 -8.11 -6.44
C THR A 18 -3.00 -8.59 -5.02
N PHE A 19 -3.71 -8.08 -4.02
CA PHE A 19 -3.47 -8.41 -2.61
C PHE A 19 -4.28 -9.60 -2.12
N GLN A 20 -5.21 -10.12 -2.94
CA GLN A 20 -6.19 -11.13 -2.51
C GLN A 20 -6.93 -10.69 -1.24
N VAL A 21 -7.12 -9.36 -1.07
CA VAL A 21 -7.86 -8.79 0.05
C VAL A 21 -9.36 -8.89 -0.21
N ASN A 22 -10.13 -9.07 0.86
CA ASN A 22 -11.59 -9.04 0.77
C ASN A 22 -12.10 -7.63 0.47
N GLU A 23 -13.34 -7.53 -0.04
CA GLU A 23 -14.02 -6.26 -0.31
C GLU A 23 -14.05 -5.34 0.90
N GLN A 24 -14.34 -5.87 2.10
CA GLN A 24 -14.27 -5.09 3.34
C GLN A 24 -12.87 -4.49 3.55
N CYS A 25 -11.80 -5.26 3.39
CA CYS A 25 -10.45 -4.75 3.58
C CYS A 25 -10.12 -3.68 2.54
N ALA A 26 -10.51 -3.89 1.27
CA ALA A 26 -10.32 -2.89 0.22
C ALA A 26 -11.05 -1.57 0.54
N GLN A 27 -12.30 -1.64 1.03
CA GLN A 27 -13.05 -0.46 1.46
C GLN A 27 -12.37 0.25 2.64
N ILE A 28 -11.95 -0.48 3.67
CA ILE A 28 -11.30 0.12 4.84
C ILE A 28 -9.94 0.74 4.43
N ILE A 29 -9.21 0.15 3.49
CA ILE A 29 -7.97 0.75 2.94
C ILE A 29 -8.29 2.10 2.27
N VAL A 30 -9.35 2.18 1.47
CA VAL A 30 -9.78 3.43 0.83
C VAL A 30 -10.20 4.46 1.88
N GLU A 31 -11.02 4.07 2.86
CA GLU A 31 -11.46 4.95 3.95
C GLU A 31 -10.25 5.46 4.76
N ARG A 32 -9.35 4.57 5.17
CA ARG A 32 -8.12 4.93 5.90
C ARG A 32 -7.21 5.82 5.08
N ARG A 33 -7.14 5.61 3.77
CA ARG A 33 -6.41 6.50 2.86
C ARG A 33 -7.02 7.91 2.87
N GLU A 34 -8.33 8.04 2.86
CA GLU A 34 -9.02 9.33 2.93
C GLU A 34 -8.82 10.00 4.30
N GLU A 35 -8.91 9.25 5.39
CA GLU A 35 -8.70 9.75 6.75
C GLU A 35 -7.27 10.21 7.01
N MET A 36 -6.27 9.43 6.58
CA MET A 36 -4.85 9.74 6.81
C MET A 36 -4.25 10.63 5.71
N GLY A 37 -4.97 10.82 4.60
CA GLY A 37 -4.46 11.49 3.40
C GLY A 37 -3.40 10.68 2.64
N GLY A 38 -3.38 9.36 2.83
CA GLY A 38 -2.44 8.42 2.22
C GLY A 38 -1.56 7.66 3.23
N PHE A 39 -1.20 6.43 2.88
CA PHE A 39 -0.33 5.57 3.68
C PHE A 39 1.13 5.96 3.53
N SER A 40 1.82 6.05 4.67
CA SER A 40 3.24 6.39 4.69
C SER A 40 4.14 5.17 4.86
N SER A 41 3.64 4.18 5.59
CA SER A 41 4.37 2.99 6.00
C SER A 41 3.42 1.80 6.13
N TRP A 42 3.98 0.59 6.10
CA TRP A 42 3.25 -0.66 6.38
C TRP A 42 2.59 -0.68 7.76
N GLU A 43 3.13 0.06 8.73
CA GLU A 43 2.51 0.19 10.06
C GLU A 43 1.13 0.82 9.98
N GLU A 44 0.91 1.80 9.11
CA GLU A 44 -0.41 2.43 8.94
C GLU A 44 -1.40 1.51 8.24
N ILE A 45 -0.89 0.65 7.35
CA ILE A 45 -1.69 -0.41 6.72
C ILE A 45 -2.07 -1.47 7.76
N LYS A 46 -1.17 -1.79 8.70
CA LYS A 46 -1.45 -2.70 9.82
C LYS A 46 -2.47 -2.12 10.81
N GLN A 47 -2.69 -0.80 10.82
CA GLN A 47 -3.76 -0.17 11.59
C GLN A 47 -5.15 -0.35 10.94
N VAL A 48 -5.22 -0.77 9.68
CA VAL A 48 -6.46 -1.10 8.97
C VAL A 48 -7.07 -2.35 9.61
N ALA A 49 -8.35 -2.28 9.97
CA ALA A 49 -9.04 -3.44 10.52
C ALA A 49 -9.12 -4.58 9.48
N GLY A 50 -8.67 -5.78 9.88
CA GLY A 50 -8.60 -6.95 8.99
C GLY A 50 -7.28 -7.10 8.24
N ILE A 51 -6.25 -6.30 8.57
CA ILE A 51 -4.88 -6.50 8.09
C ILE A 51 -3.98 -6.97 9.24
N ASP A 52 -3.43 -8.17 9.07
CA ASP A 52 -2.44 -8.77 9.97
C ASP A 52 -1.05 -8.82 9.32
N ASP A 53 -0.02 -9.17 10.10
CA ASP A 53 1.37 -9.32 9.61
C ASP A 53 1.48 -10.27 8.41
N THR A 54 0.76 -11.40 8.44
CA THR A 54 0.69 -12.36 7.33
C THR A 54 0.19 -11.72 6.04
N MET A 55 -0.80 -10.83 6.19
CA MET A 55 -1.35 -10.07 5.07
C MET A 55 -0.26 -9.17 4.50
N ILE A 56 0.40 -8.36 5.34
CA ILE A 56 1.49 -7.43 5.00
C ILE A 56 2.62 -8.16 4.24
N GLU A 57 3.04 -9.33 4.71
CA GLU A 57 4.06 -10.15 4.03
C GLU A 57 3.62 -10.54 2.62
N SER A 58 2.36 -10.96 2.47
CA SER A 58 1.78 -11.30 1.16
C SER A 58 1.74 -10.09 0.23
N MET A 59 1.48 -8.88 0.76
CA MET A 59 1.52 -7.64 -0.02
C MET A 59 2.94 -7.36 -0.53
N LYS A 60 3.94 -7.51 0.33
CA LYS A 60 5.35 -7.31 -0.04
C LYS A 60 5.79 -8.30 -1.12
N ASP A 61 5.36 -9.55 -1.01
CA ASP A 61 5.63 -10.59 -2.02
C ASP A 61 4.93 -10.30 -3.35
N ALA A 62 3.68 -9.84 -3.31
CA ALA A 62 2.91 -9.41 -4.48
C ALA A 62 3.47 -8.15 -5.17
N GLY A 63 4.52 -7.52 -4.63
CA GLY A 63 5.16 -6.35 -5.21
C GLY A 63 4.47 -5.03 -4.86
N ILE A 64 3.63 -5.03 -3.82
CA ILE A 64 3.00 -3.80 -3.34
C ILE A 64 4.04 -2.89 -2.69
N VAL A 65 3.92 -1.60 -2.98
CA VAL A 65 4.74 -0.56 -2.34
C VAL A 65 3.87 0.51 -1.70
N VAL A 66 4.44 1.10 -0.65
CA VAL A 66 3.85 2.22 0.08
C VAL A 66 4.78 3.40 -0.13
N THR A 67 4.37 4.36 -0.95
CA THR A 67 5.14 5.58 -1.16
C THR A 67 4.33 6.78 -0.70
N LYS A 68 4.80 7.47 0.35
CA LYS A 68 4.28 8.81 0.70
C LYS A 68 4.98 9.81 -0.20
N ALA A 69 4.23 10.73 -0.82
CA ALA A 69 4.77 11.76 -1.70
C ALA A 69 5.67 12.83 -1.01
N SER A 70 6.14 12.60 0.21
CA SER A 70 6.89 13.59 1.02
C SER A 70 8.37 13.26 1.19
N THR A 71 9.01 12.68 0.17
CA THR A 71 10.45 12.91 -0.02
C THR A 71 10.80 12.75 -1.50
N PRO A 72 11.03 13.86 -2.22
CA PRO A 72 11.93 13.79 -3.36
C PRO A 72 13.34 13.55 -2.79
N SER A 73 13.67 12.32 -2.42
CA SER A 73 15.08 11.90 -2.50
C SER A 73 15.39 11.65 -3.98
N SER A 74 15.29 12.74 -4.75
CA SER A 74 15.92 12.86 -6.04
C SER A 74 17.41 13.02 -5.79
N ASN A 75 18.16 12.04 -6.27
CA ASN A 75 19.54 12.15 -6.72
C ASN A 75 20.59 12.73 -5.75
N THR A 76 21.57 11.89 -5.42
CA THR A 76 22.89 12.19 -5.97
C THR A 76 23.52 10.92 -6.53
N ARG A 77 23.29 10.69 -7.84
CA ARG A 77 24.39 10.20 -8.68
C ARG A 77 25.38 11.35 -8.74
N ARG A 78 26.60 11.20 -8.20
CA ARG A 78 27.73 12.00 -8.69
C ARG A 78 29.09 11.42 -8.29
N ALA A 79 29.90 11.27 -9.35
CA ALA A 79 31.34 10.98 -9.44
C ALA A 79 31.78 9.54 -9.13
#